data_AF-A0A956YIZ0-F1
#
_entry.id   AF-A0A956YIZ0-F1
#
_cell.length_a   1.000
_cell.length_b   1.000
_cell.length_c   1.000
_cell.angle_alpha   90.00
_cell.angle_beta   90.00
_cell.angle_gamma   90.00
#
_symmetry.space_group_name_H-M   'P 1'
#
loop_
_entity.id
_entity.type
_entity.pdbx_description
1 polymer ?
#
loop_
_entity_poly.entity_id
_entity_poly.type
_entity_poly.pdbx_seq_one_letter_code
_entity_poly.pdbx_strand_id
1 'polypeptide(L)'
;MTSNQPRSFGRRLWWIIRTVLLIFIVLALITAVLGGLGYAGYLGVQEIQRSNDSLTMRIEANEQNLNSLRDLVNAEFAAGDPEQQVQIDQLQSEIATLTRQLETLQAAQVEDTAVQASQIDALDTELATAVAQNGDLAGELESVQAALVALQSDLNSAGGRIDDLGGDLDTLQMHLSELDDSLVALNTQMAAARDSEATELQQSLVQLQLWGVLTNARLALVDGELDAAKTAVIQAITLASHLTAEPESVAAQALLRLQTRLTLAADGFATDLDMVAQDLQAASNELNLLIAGPQTEEAAGETATPLPSEITPTAVPAPTATPSS
;
A
#
# COMPACT_ATOMS: atom_id res chain seq x y z
N MET A 1 88.17 42.10 196.90
CA MET A 1 87.18 41.05 197.22
C MET A 1 86.44 40.72 195.90
N THR A 2 86.83 39.67 195.14
CA THR A 2 86.28 38.27 195.07
C THR A 2 84.84 38.24 194.48
N SER A 3 84.40 37.48 193.45
CA SER A 3 84.56 36.08 192.96
C SER A 3 83.88 35.94 191.55
N ASN A 4 84.37 35.24 190.51
CA ASN A 4 84.47 33.80 190.16
C ASN A 4 83.16 33.01 189.86
N GLN A 5 82.85 32.72 188.56
CA GLN A 5 82.08 31.53 188.11
C GLN A 5 82.21 31.26 186.57
N PRO A 6 82.50 30.03 186.11
CA PRO A 6 82.71 29.69 184.68
C PRO A 6 81.50 28.94 184.05
N ARG A 7 81.21 29.14 182.75
CA ARG A 7 80.23 28.33 181.98
C ARG A 7 80.74 27.92 180.59
N SER A 8 80.41 26.68 180.22
CA SER A 8 81.14 25.73 179.38
C SER A 8 80.77 25.69 177.89
N PHE A 9 81.79 25.49 177.05
CA PHE A 9 81.89 25.56 175.58
C PHE A 9 81.20 24.45 174.75
N GLY A 10 80.61 23.41 175.35
CA GLY A 10 80.29 22.15 174.64
C GLY A 10 79.01 22.11 173.77
N ARG A 11 78.02 22.99 173.98
CA ARG A 11 76.68 22.83 173.35
C ARG A 11 76.55 23.44 171.95
N ARG A 12 77.48 24.31 171.53
CA ARG A 12 77.45 24.97 170.21
C ARG A 12 78.07 24.14 169.08
N LEU A 13 78.95 23.19 169.40
CA LEU A 13 79.65 22.40 168.38
C LEU A 13 78.75 21.30 167.75
N TRP A 14 77.86 20.70 168.53
CA TRP A 14 77.01 19.59 168.05
C TRP A 14 75.91 20.03 167.07
N TRP A 15 75.41 21.27 167.19
CA TRP A 15 74.39 21.79 166.27
C TRP A 15 74.94 22.01 164.86
N ILE A 16 76.22 22.40 164.73
CA ILE A 16 76.87 22.67 163.43
C ILE A 16 77.09 21.37 162.63
N ILE A 17 77.47 20.26 163.30
CA ILE A 17 77.75 18.99 162.61
C ILE A 17 76.48 18.41 161.99
N ARG A 18 75.34 18.50 162.69
CA ARG A 18 74.06 17.95 162.21
C ARG A 18 73.54 18.67 160.97
N THR A 19 73.69 19.99 160.87
CA THR A 19 73.24 20.77 159.69
C THR A 19 74.11 20.51 158.47
N VAL A 20 75.44 20.38 158.65
CA VAL A 20 76.36 20.13 157.54
C VAL A 20 76.09 18.77 156.88
N LEU A 21 75.79 17.74 157.67
CA LEU A 21 75.55 16.39 157.14
C LEU A 21 74.23 16.28 156.35
N LEU A 22 73.19 16.99 156.77
CA LEU A 22 71.90 17.01 156.08
C LEU A 22 71.98 17.76 154.73
N ILE A 23 72.77 18.84 154.67
CA ILE A 23 73.04 19.56 153.42
C ILE A 23 73.74 18.65 152.40
N PHE A 24 74.71 17.84 152.83
CA PHE A 24 75.44 16.94 151.93
C PHE A 24 74.56 15.86 151.29
N ILE A 25 73.64 15.27 152.04
CA ILE A 25 72.74 14.22 151.52
C ILE A 25 71.77 14.78 150.47
N VAL A 26 71.22 15.98 150.71
CA VAL A 26 70.32 16.63 149.74
C VAL A 26 71.07 17.02 148.46
N LEU A 27 72.31 17.51 148.59
CA LEU A 27 73.15 17.85 147.44
C LEU A 27 73.51 16.63 146.58
N ALA A 28 73.77 15.48 147.22
CA ALA A 28 74.05 14.22 146.53
C ALA A 28 72.81 13.68 145.77
N LEU A 29 71.62 13.83 146.33
CA LEU A 29 70.37 13.41 145.68
C LEU A 29 70.01 14.30 144.48
N ILE A 30 70.22 15.62 144.62
CA ILE A 30 70.00 16.59 143.54
C ILE A 30 70.95 16.33 142.37
N THR A 31 72.23 16.04 142.65
CA THR A 31 73.22 15.71 141.61
C THR A 31 72.93 14.37 140.92
N ALA A 32 72.45 13.35 141.64
CA ALA A 32 72.05 12.07 141.04
C ALA A 32 70.82 12.20 140.11
N VAL A 33 69.80 12.96 140.52
CA VAL A 33 68.59 13.18 139.70
C VAL A 33 68.89 14.05 138.48
N LEU A 34 69.68 15.12 138.65
CA LEU A 34 70.13 15.95 137.52
C LEU A 34 71.05 15.18 136.56
N GLY A 35 71.91 14.30 137.09
CA GLY A 35 72.76 13.43 136.27
C GLY A 35 71.94 12.40 135.48
N GLY A 36 70.93 11.78 136.11
CA GLY A 36 70.03 10.83 135.45
C GLY A 36 69.17 11.47 134.36
N LEU A 37 68.60 12.66 134.62
CA LEU A 37 67.83 13.42 133.63
C LEU A 37 68.71 13.95 132.49
N GLY A 38 69.94 14.38 132.78
CA GLY A 38 70.90 14.79 131.76
C GLY A 38 71.27 13.66 130.80
N TYR A 39 71.49 12.45 131.33
CA TYR A 39 71.85 11.29 130.51
C TYR A 39 70.67 10.75 129.67
N ALA A 40 69.47 10.71 130.24
CA ALA A 40 68.26 10.35 129.49
C ALA A 40 67.93 11.38 128.40
N GLY A 41 68.12 12.67 128.68
CA GLY A 41 67.98 13.74 127.69
C GLY A 41 68.98 13.62 126.52
N TYR A 42 70.24 13.28 126.82
CA TYR A 42 71.27 13.09 125.79
C TYR A 42 70.97 11.92 124.84
N LEU A 43 70.53 10.77 125.39
CA LEU A 43 70.13 9.62 124.58
C LEU A 43 68.89 9.91 123.73
N GLY A 44 67.91 10.64 124.28
CA GLY A 44 66.75 11.10 123.51
C GLY A 44 67.14 11.98 122.33
N VAL A 45 68.09 12.90 122.52
CA VAL A 45 68.58 13.79 121.44
C VAL A 45 69.35 13.02 120.38
N GLN A 46 70.15 12.01 120.73
CA GLN A 46 70.84 11.18 119.72
C GLN A 46 69.88 10.36 118.85
N GLU A 47 68.83 9.80 119.46
CA GLU A 47 67.83 9.03 118.71
C GLU A 47 66.99 9.94 117.80
N ILE A 48 66.67 11.15 118.28
CA ILE A 48 66.02 12.18 117.46
C ILE A 48 66.92 12.59 116.30
N GLN A 49 68.22 12.77 116.51
CA GLN A 49 69.16 13.11 115.44
C GLN A 49 69.27 12.00 114.39
N ARG A 50 69.41 10.73 114.80
CA ARG A 50 69.40 9.59 113.87
C ARG A 50 68.08 9.45 113.11
N SER A 51 66.97 9.67 113.79
CA SER A 51 65.64 9.70 113.16
C SER A 51 65.54 10.85 112.17
N ASN A 52 66.12 12.01 112.47
CA ASN A 52 66.10 13.17 111.58
C ASN A 52 66.98 12.94 110.35
N ASP A 53 68.15 12.34 110.50
CA ASP A 53 69.03 12.00 109.39
C ASP A 53 68.37 10.96 108.45
N SER A 54 67.69 9.96 109.03
CA SER A 54 66.92 8.97 108.26
C SER A 54 65.72 9.59 107.53
N LEU A 55 64.99 10.51 108.18
CA LEU A 55 63.92 11.26 107.53
C LEU A 55 64.46 12.17 106.43
N THR A 56 65.61 12.80 106.64
CA THR A 56 66.24 13.68 105.65
C THR A 56 66.68 12.89 104.43
N MET A 57 67.32 11.73 104.61
CA MET A 57 67.66 10.83 103.50
C MET A 57 66.43 10.31 102.75
N ARG A 58 65.34 10.00 103.47
CA ARG A 58 64.08 9.58 102.83
C ARG A 58 63.41 10.72 102.08
N ILE A 59 63.43 11.94 102.63
CA ILE A 59 62.91 13.14 101.98
C ILE A 59 63.72 13.43 100.72
N GLU A 60 65.04 13.40 100.79
CA GLU A 60 65.93 13.65 99.66
C GLU A 60 65.83 12.56 98.58
N ALA A 61 65.73 11.29 98.98
CA ALA A 61 65.45 10.20 98.04
C ALA A 61 64.06 10.34 97.39
N ASN A 62 63.06 10.79 98.14
CA ASN A 62 61.70 10.98 97.61
C ASN A 62 61.62 12.24 96.72
N GLU A 63 62.38 13.28 97.04
CA GLU A 63 62.52 14.50 96.23
C GLU A 63 63.25 14.20 94.91
N GLN A 64 64.30 13.38 94.95
CA GLN A 64 64.98 12.91 93.76
C GLN A 64 64.09 12.01 92.90
N ASN A 65 63.28 11.15 93.52
CA ASN A 65 62.31 10.31 92.80
C ASN A 65 61.18 11.16 92.18
N LEU A 66 60.71 12.18 92.91
CA LEU A 66 59.74 13.15 92.39
C LEU A 66 60.29 13.94 91.21
N ASN A 67 61.54 14.40 91.30
CA ASN A 67 62.20 15.10 90.19
C ASN A 67 62.39 14.17 88.99
N SER A 68 62.82 12.92 89.21
CA SER A 68 62.91 11.91 88.14
C SER A 68 61.56 11.62 87.47
N LEU A 69 60.49 11.44 88.25
CA LEU A 69 59.15 11.23 87.72
C LEU A 69 58.66 12.46 86.97
N ARG A 70 58.94 13.66 87.48
CA ARG A 70 58.56 14.91 86.84
C ARG A 70 59.30 15.13 85.54
N ASP A 71 60.59 14.80 85.49
CA ASP A 71 61.39 14.85 84.27
C ASP A 71 60.93 13.79 83.27
N LEU A 72 60.58 12.58 83.71
CA LEU A 72 60.06 11.52 82.85
C LEU A 72 58.67 11.85 82.30
N VAL A 73 57.78 12.41 83.14
CA VAL A 73 56.46 12.90 82.71
C VAL A 73 56.59 14.09 81.78
N ASN A 74 57.47 15.05 82.07
CA ASN A 74 57.74 16.17 81.18
C ASN A 74 58.35 15.70 79.86
N ALA A 75 59.24 14.70 79.89
CA ALA A 75 59.80 14.11 78.68
C ALA A 75 58.74 13.37 77.87
N GLU A 76 57.84 12.61 78.50
CA GLU A 76 56.74 11.91 77.82
C GLU A 76 55.71 12.89 77.21
N PHE A 77 55.35 13.96 77.94
CA PHE A 77 54.45 15.01 77.45
C PHE A 77 55.09 15.92 76.39
N ALA A 78 56.38 16.24 76.52
CA ALA A 78 57.10 17.03 75.53
C ALA A 78 57.46 16.20 74.29
N ALA A 79 57.66 14.89 74.44
CA ALA A 79 57.87 13.97 73.33
C ALA A 79 56.58 13.69 72.58
N GLY A 80 55.43 13.64 73.27
CA GLY A 80 54.08 13.48 72.71
C GLY A 80 54.04 12.57 71.50
N ASP A 81 53.82 11.26 71.68
CA ASP A 81 54.01 10.17 70.71
C ASP A 81 54.09 10.64 69.23
N PRO A 82 55.29 10.99 68.73
CA PRO A 82 55.45 11.69 67.46
C PRO A 82 55.02 10.82 66.29
N GLU A 83 55.01 9.50 66.48
CA GLU A 83 54.49 8.53 65.52
C GLU A 83 52.96 8.65 65.37
N GLN A 84 52.23 8.88 66.47
CA GLN A 84 50.78 9.11 66.39
C GLN A 84 50.48 10.43 65.67
N GLN A 85 51.25 11.48 65.91
CA GLN A 85 51.06 12.76 65.24
C GLN A 85 51.25 12.63 63.72
N VAL A 86 52.30 11.91 63.29
CA VAL A 86 52.56 11.62 61.87
C VAL A 86 51.43 10.79 61.26
N GLN A 87 50.93 9.78 61.97
CA GLN A 87 49.79 8.98 61.51
C GLN A 87 48.51 9.81 61.38
N ILE A 88 48.23 10.70 62.34
CA ILE A 88 47.09 11.61 62.29
C ILE A 88 47.21 12.54 61.08
N ASP A 89 48.38 13.14 60.85
CA ASP A 89 48.62 14.03 59.71
C ASP A 89 48.47 13.29 58.38
N GLN A 90 48.92 12.03 58.31
CA GLN A 90 48.78 11.20 57.12
C GLN A 90 47.32 10.81 56.86
N LEU A 91 46.58 10.38 57.89
CA LEU A 91 45.15 10.09 57.78
C LEU A 91 44.35 11.33 57.39
N GLN A 92 44.68 12.51 57.94
CA GLN A 92 44.06 13.78 57.54
C GLN A 92 44.32 14.10 56.07
N SER A 93 45.53 13.86 55.58
CA SER A 93 45.89 14.04 54.16
C SER A 93 45.14 13.06 53.24
N GLU A 94 45.02 11.79 53.66
CA GLU A 94 44.25 10.76 52.94
C GLU A 94 42.76 11.11 52.90
N ILE A 95 42.17 11.51 54.03
CA ILE A 95 40.78 11.98 54.10
C ILE A 95 40.58 13.18 53.17
N ALA A 96 41.46 14.18 53.22
CA ALA A 96 41.34 15.35 52.34
C ALA A 96 41.44 14.97 50.85
N THR A 97 42.24 13.95 50.53
CA THR A 97 42.39 13.44 49.16
C THR A 97 41.17 12.66 48.69
N LEU A 98 40.66 11.75 49.53
CA LEU A 98 39.44 10.99 49.25
C LEU A 98 38.22 11.91 49.12
N THR A 99 38.11 12.94 49.96
CA THR A 99 37.04 13.96 49.85
C THR A 99 37.08 14.65 48.49
N ARG A 100 38.27 15.12 48.05
CA ARG A 100 38.42 15.74 46.73
C ARG A 100 38.09 14.78 45.58
N GLN A 101 38.50 13.51 45.69
CA GLN A 101 38.17 12.49 44.68
C GLN A 101 36.67 12.24 44.62
N LEU A 102 35.99 12.18 45.76
CA LEU A 102 34.54 11.98 45.85
C LEU A 102 33.79 13.17 45.26
N GLU A 103 34.20 14.41 45.58
CA GLU A 103 33.64 15.63 44.98
C GLU A 103 33.82 15.65 43.46
N THR A 104 35.00 15.26 42.96
CA THR A 104 35.29 15.20 41.51
C THR A 104 34.43 14.14 40.82
N LEU A 105 34.32 12.95 41.42
CA LEU A 105 33.53 11.84 40.86
C LEU A 105 32.03 12.18 40.87
N GLN A 106 31.56 12.85 41.93
CA GLN A 106 30.18 13.31 42.01
C GLN A 106 29.88 14.40 40.97
N ALA A 107 30.79 15.35 40.76
CA ALA A 107 30.65 16.36 39.71
C ALA A 107 30.61 15.72 38.31
N ALA A 108 31.54 14.80 38.03
CA ALA A 108 31.58 14.07 36.76
C ALA A 108 30.31 13.22 36.53
N GLN A 109 29.79 12.57 37.57
CA GLN A 109 28.56 11.79 37.49
C GLN A 109 27.35 12.67 37.16
N VAL A 110 27.25 13.85 37.78
CA VAL A 110 26.17 14.80 37.49
C VAL A 110 26.25 15.28 36.03
N GLU A 111 27.44 15.61 35.55
CA GLU A 111 27.66 16.02 34.17
C GLU A 111 27.31 14.91 33.16
N ASP A 112 27.81 13.69 33.38
CA ASP A 112 27.54 12.55 32.52
C ASP A 112 26.04 12.20 32.49
N THR A 113 25.37 12.25 33.64
CA THR A 113 23.92 12.02 33.72
C THR A 113 23.14 13.11 32.96
N ALA A 114 23.57 14.37 33.02
CA ALA A 114 22.94 15.46 32.28
C ALA A 114 23.14 15.32 30.77
N VAL A 115 24.32 14.89 30.32
CA VAL A 115 24.61 14.60 28.90
C VAL A 115 23.76 13.44 28.41
N GLN A 116 23.67 12.35 29.16
CA GLN A 116 22.85 11.19 28.81
C GLN A 116 21.37 11.56 28.72
N ALA A 117 20.85 12.35 29.67
CA ALA A 117 19.46 12.83 29.62
C ALA A 117 19.18 13.63 28.34
N SER A 118 20.08 14.54 27.97
CA SER A 118 19.97 15.33 26.73
C SER A 118 20.00 14.46 25.47
N GLN A 119 20.85 13.43 25.44
CA GLN A 119 20.90 12.48 24.32
C GLN A 119 19.61 11.65 24.21
N ILE A 120 19.04 11.23 25.33
CA ILE A 120 17.76 10.51 25.36
C ILE A 120 16.64 11.41 24.81
N ASP A 121 16.54 12.66 25.27
CA ASP A 121 15.53 13.61 24.78
C ASP A 121 15.65 13.87 23.26
N ALA A 122 16.89 13.96 22.74
CA ALA A 122 17.15 14.10 21.31
C ALA A 122 16.70 12.87 20.52
N LEU A 123 17.05 11.67 21.00
CA LEU A 123 16.65 10.41 20.37
C LEU A 123 15.13 10.20 20.40
N ASP A 124 14.45 10.57 21.48
CA ASP A 124 12.99 10.52 21.58
C ASP A 124 12.33 11.45 20.56
N THR A 125 12.90 12.64 20.36
CA THR A 125 12.41 13.60 19.35
C THR A 125 12.62 13.08 17.92
N GLU A 126 13.79 12.49 17.64
CA GLU A 126 14.07 11.87 16.34
C GLU A 126 13.15 10.68 16.08
N LEU A 127 12.92 9.82 17.09
CA LEU A 127 12.01 8.69 16.99
C LEU A 127 10.58 9.15 16.73
N ALA A 128 10.09 10.16 17.45
CA ALA A 128 8.75 10.71 17.23
C ALA A 128 8.59 11.26 15.81
N THR A 129 9.62 11.93 15.30
CA THR A 129 9.64 12.44 13.91
C THR A 129 9.62 11.31 12.90
N ALA A 130 10.44 10.27 13.09
CA ALA A 130 10.48 9.11 12.21
C ALA A 130 9.15 8.33 12.20
N VAL A 131 8.49 8.19 13.35
CA VAL A 131 7.17 7.57 13.47
C VAL A 131 6.12 8.39 12.71
N ALA A 132 6.13 9.71 12.83
CA ALA A 132 5.21 10.59 12.10
C ALA A 132 5.41 10.46 10.58
N GLN A 133 6.65 10.53 10.11
CA GLN A 133 6.98 10.37 8.68
C GLN A 133 6.56 9.00 8.13
N ASN A 134 6.72 7.94 8.92
CA ASN A 134 6.29 6.61 8.51
C ASN A 134 4.75 6.52 8.43
N GLY A 135 4.03 7.20 9.33
CA GLY A 135 2.58 7.35 9.25
C GLY A 135 2.14 8.06 7.97
N ASP A 136 2.78 9.16 7.61
CA ASP A 136 2.49 9.92 6.39
C ASP A 136 2.74 9.06 5.13
N LEU A 137 3.90 8.38 5.07
CA LEU A 137 4.24 7.47 3.96
C LEU A 137 3.26 6.31 3.83
N ALA A 138 2.77 5.75 4.94
CA ALA A 138 1.76 4.71 4.91
C ALA A 138 0.44 5.22 4.31
N GLY A 139 0.03 6.44 4.64
CA GLY A 139 -1.15 7.09 4.06
C GLY A 139 -0.98 7.39 2.57
N GLU A 140 0.19 7.87 2.15
CA GLU A 140 0.51 8.07 0.73
C GLU A 140 0.46 6.74 -0.05
N LEU A 141 0.99 5.65 0.52
CA LEU A 141 0.98 4.34 -0.09
C LEU A 141 -0.44 3.78 -0.26
N GLU A 142 -1.32 3.96 0.74
CA GLU A 142 -2.73 3.61 0.65
C GLU A 142 -3.45 4.40 -0.46
N SER A 143 -3.17 5.71 -0.55
CA SER A 143 -3.73 6.58 -1.60
C SER A 143 -3.29 6.15 -3.00
N VAL A 144 -2.00 5.85 -3.20
CA VAL A 144 -1.47 5.33 -4.47
C VAL A 144 -2.10 3.99 -4.82
N GLN A 145 -2.28 3.10 -3.84
CA GLN A 145 -2.93 1.80 -4.06
C GLN A 145 -4.38 1.98 -4.52
N ALA A 146 -5.14 2.86 -3.87
CA ALA A 146 -6.51 3.17 -4.26
C ALA A 146 -6.59 3.75 -5.69
N ALA A 147 -5.68 4.66 -6.04
CA ALA A 147 -5.60 5.23 -7.38
C ALA A 147 -5.29 4.16 -8.45
N LEU A 148 -4.42 3.20 -8.13
CA LEU A 148 -4.05 2.12 -9.05
C LEU A 148 -5.23 1.16 -9.29
N VAL A 149 -6.01 0.85 -8.25
CA VAL A 149 -7.25 0.07 -8.38
C VAL A 149 -8.28 0.79 -9.25
N ALA A 150 -8.47 2.11 -9.05
CA ALA A 150 -9.37 2.91 -9.87
C ALA A 150 -8.93 2.91 -11.34
N LEU A 151 -7.64 3.13 -11.60
CA LEU A 151 -7.10 3.11 -12.97
C LEU A 151 -7.26 1.74 -13.64
N GLN A 152 -7.08 0.64 -12.89
CA GLN A 152 -7.31 -0.70 -13.42
C GLN A 152 -8.78 -0.92 -13.81
N SER A 153 -9.72 -0.41 -13.01
CA SER A 153 -11.15 -0.44 -13.33
C SER A 153 -11.46 0.36 -14.60
N ASP A 154 -10.89 1.55 -14.73
CA ASP A 154 -11.07 2.40 -15.92
C ASP A 154 -10.52 1.75 -17.19
N LEU A 155 -9.34 1.11 -17.10
CA LEU A 155 -8.76 0.37 -18.22
C LEU A 155 -9.62 -0.81 -18.65
N ASN A 156 -10.17 -1.57 -17.69
CA ASN A 156 -11.08 -2.68 -18.01
C ASN A 156 -12.37 -2.17 -18.68
N SER A 157 -12.94 -1.07 -18.19
CA SER A 157 -14.12 -0.43 -18.79
C SER A 157 -13.84 0.06 -20.20
N ALA A 158 -12.69 0.72 -20.42
CA ALA A 158 -12.26 1.15 -21.74
C ALA A 158 -12.03 -0.04 -22.69
N GLY A 159 -11.44 -1.13 -22.20
CA GLY A 159 -11.28 -2.38 -22.94
C GLY A 159 -12.61 -2.95 -23.42
N GLY A 160 -13.60 -3.08 -22.52
CA GLY A 160 -14.93 -3.56 -22.89
C GLY A 160 -15.62 -2.68 -23.95
N ARG A 161 -15.49 -1.35 -23.85
CA ARG A 161 -16.01 -0.43 -24.88
C ARG A 161 -15.34 -0.59 -26.24
N ILE A 162 -14.04 -0.93 -26.27
CA ILE A 162 -13.32 -1.19 -27.52
C ILE A 162 -13.83 -2.49 -28.15
N ASP A 163 -14.04 -3.53 -27.34
CA ASP A 163 -14.58 -4.81 -27.82
C ASP A 163 -15.99 -4.65 -28.40
N ASP A 164 -16.87 -3.89 -27.71
CA ASP A 164 -18.21 -3.58 -28.19
C ASP A 164 -18.17 -2.83 -29.53
N LEU A 165 -17.33 -1.79 -29.65
CA LEU A 165 -17.13 -1.06 -30.89
C LEU A 165 -16.57 -1.93 -32.02
N GLY A 166 -15.72 -2.90 -31.69
CA GLY A 166 -15.23 -3.90 -32.63
C GLY A 166 -16.36 -4.76 -33.19
N GLY A 167 -17.25 -5.26 -32.32
CA GLY A 167 -18.42 -6.04 -32.73
C GLY A 167 -19.41 -5.24 -33.58
N ASP A 168 -19.64 -3.97 -33.23
CA ASP A 168 -20.47 -3.06 -34.03
C ASP A 168 -19.88 -2.84 -35.42
N LEU A 169 -18.56 -2.66 -35.53
CA LEU A 169 -17.87 -2.48 -36.81
C LEU A 169 -18.01 -3.71 -37.71
N ASP A 170 -17.80 -4.91 -37.16
CA ASP A 170 -17.94 -6.18 -37.89
C ASP A 170 -19.36 -6.36 -38.42
N THR A 171 -20.36 -6.04 -37.59
CA THR A 171 -21.78 -6.08 -37.98
C THR A 171 -22.07 -5.11 -39.13
N LEU A 172 -21.55 -3.88 -39.03
CA LEU A 172 -21.72 -2.86 -40.07
C LEU A 172 -21.08 -3.29 -41.39
N GLN A 173 -19.91 -3.94 -41.33
CA GLN A 173 -19.21 -4.44 -42.50
C GLN A 173 -19.98 -5.58 -43.18
N MET A 174 -20.60 -6.47 -42.40
CA MET A 174 -21.48 -7.52 -42.93
C MET A 174 -22.69 -6.92 -43.66
N HIS A 175 -23.38 -5.97 -43.04
CA HIS A 175 -24.52 -5.29 -43.67
C HIS A 175 -24.12 -4.54 -44.95
N LEU A 176 -22.93 -3.93 -44.98
CA LEU A 176 -22.43 -3.25 -46.18
C LEU A 176 -22.18 -4.23 -47.33
N SER A 177 -21.65 -5.42 -47.03
CA SER A 177 -21.46 -6.48 -48.02
C SER A 177 -22.79 -6.99 -48.57
N GLU A 178 -23.78 -7.24 -47.70
CA GLU A 178 -25.11 -7.69 -48.12
C GLU A 178 -25.83 -6.65 -48.99
N LEU A 179 -25.65 -5.37 -48.67
CA LEU A 179 -26.19 -4.28 -49.48
C LEU A 179 -25.52 -4.21 -50.86
N ASP A 180 -24.21 -4.42 -50.95
CA ASP A 180 -23.48 -4.46 -52.22
C ASP A 180 -23.97 -5.61 -53.10
N ASP A 181 -24.10 -6.81 -52.53
CA ASP A 181 -24.66 -7.98 -53.22
C ASP A 181 -26.09 -7.73 -53.72
N SER A 182 -26.92 -7.08 -52.87
CA SER A 182 -28.29 -6.70 -53.23
C SER A 182 -28.34 -5.68 -54.38
N LEU A 183 -27.43 -4.71 -54.40
CA LEU A 183 -27.33 -3.73 -55.48
C LEU A 183 -26.90 -4.38 -56.79
N VAL A 184 -25.94 -5.30 -56.75
CA VAL A 184 -25.51 -6.08 -57.92
C VAL A 184 -26.68 -6.89 -58.47
N ALA A 185 -27.39 -7.63 -57.61
CA ALA A 185 -28.54 -8.43 -58.01
C ALA A 185 -29.64 -7.58 -58.64
N LEU A 186 -29.99 -6.44 -58.03
CA LEU A 186 -30.98 -5.51 -58.57
C LEU A 186 -30.56 -4.96 -59.94
N ASN A 187 -29.29 -4.60 -60.09
CA ASN A 187 -28.78 -4.08 -61.36
C ASN A 187 -28.82 -5.15 -62.47
N THR A 188 -28.48 -6.40 -62.15
CA THR A 188 -28.62 -7.53 -63.08
C THR A 188 -30.08 -7.77 -63.48
N GLN A 189 -31.01 -7.73 -62.52
CA GLN A 189 -32.44 -7.87 -62.81
C GLN A 189 -32.95 -6.74 -63.70
N MET A 190 -32.54 -5.50 -63.44
CA MET A 190 -32.92 -4.34 -64.23
C MET A 190 -32.38 -4.42 -65.66
N ALA A 191 -31.14 -4.88 -65.84
CA ALA A 191 -30.57 -5.11 -67.16
C ALA A 191 -31.35 -6.18 -67.93
N ALA A 192 -31.62 -7.33 -67.30
CA ALA A 192 -32.38 -8.41 -67.92
C ALA A 192 -33.81 -7.98 -68.29
N ALA A 193 -34.49 -7.22 -67.42
CA ALA A 193 -35.82 -6.70 -67.70
C ALA A 193 -35.83 -5.74 -68.90
N ARG A 194 -34.84 -4.82 -68.96
CA ARG A 194 -34.68 -3.90 -70.09
C ARG A 194 -34.39 -4.63 -71.40
N ASP A 195 -33.54 -5.64 -71.38
CA ASP A 195 -33.20 -6.42 -72.57
C ASP A 195 -34.41 -7.23 -73.07
N SER A 196 -35.22 -7.78 -72.15
CA SER A 196 -36.48 -8.44 -72.48
C SER A 196 -37.47 -7.46 -73.12
N GLU A 197 -37.72 -6.32 -72.48
CA GLU A 197 -38.63 -5.29 -73.00
C GLU A 197 -38.19 -4.77 -74.38
N ALA A 198 -36.89 -4.52 -74.57
CA ALA A 198 -36.35 -4.10 -75.85
C ALA A 198 -36.57 -5.16 -76.95
N THR A 199 -36.40 -6.45 -76.61
CA THR A 199 -36.63 -7.57 -77.53
C THR A 199 -38.11 -7.68 -77.90
N GLU A 200 -39.01 -7.58 -76.91
CA GLU A 200 -40.47 -7.60 -77.12
C GLU A 200 -40.94 -6.43 -78.01
N LEU A 201 -40.45 -5.22 -77.74
CA LEU A 201 -40.76 -4.04 -78.54
C LEU A 201 -40.25 -4.18 -79.98
N GLN A 202 -39.03 -4.71 -80.16
CA GLN A 202 -38.48 -4.97 -81.49
C GLN A 202 -39.33 -5.99 -82.25
N GLN A 203 -39.77 -7.07 -81.59
CA GLN A 203 -40.62 -8.09 -82.20
C GLN A 203 -41.98 -7.52 -82.61
N SER A 204 -42.64 -6.74 -81.74
CA SER A 204 -43.91 -6.06 -82.04
C SER A 204 -43.78 -5.11 -83.23
N LEU A 205 -42.69 -4.36 -83.31
CA LEU A 205 -42.43 -3.45 -84.43
C LEU A 205 -42.28 -4.20 -85.76
N VAL A 206 -41.53 -5.32 -85.78
CA VAL A 206 -41.38 -6.16 -86.97
C VAL A 206 -42.72 -6.78 -87.38
N GLN A 207 -43.52 -7.25 -86.43
CA GLN A 207 -44.86 -7.79 -86.71
C GLN A 207 -45.78 -6.73 -87.35
N LEU A 208 -45.78 -5.50 -86.83
CA LEU A 208 -46.56 -4.39 -87.38
C LEU A 208 -46.10 -4.00 -88.79
N GLN A 209 -44.78 -3.93 -89.01
CA GLN A 209 -44.22 -3.67 -90.34
C GLN A 209 -44.62 -4.76 -91.34
N LEU A 210 -44.53 -6.03 -90.94
CA LEU A 210 -44.92 -7.16 -91.76
C LEU A 210 -46.40 -7.12 -92.14
N TRP A 211 -47.27 -6.76 -91.19
CA TRP A 211 -48.69 -6.58 -91.44
C TRP A 211 -48.96 -5.48 -92.47
N GLY A 212 -48.27 -4.34 -92.36
CA GLY A 212 -48.36 -3.24 -93.31
C GLY A 212 -47.89 -3.64 -94.72
N VAL A 213 -46.74 -4.30 -94.84
CA VAL A 213 -46.19 -4.75 -96.13
C VAL A 213 -47.10 -5.80 -96.78
N LEU A 214 -47.63 -6.74 -96.01
CA LEU A 214 -48.52 -7.78 -96.53
C LEU A 214 -49.86 -7.20 -97.02
N THR A 215 -50.39 -6.21 -96.30
CA THR A 215 -51.60 -5.48 -96.72
C THR A 215 -51.35 -4.73 -98.03
N ASN A 216 -50.19 -4.08 -98.16
CA ASN A 216 -49.80 -3.40 -99.39
C ASN A 216 -49.61 -4.37 -100.57
N ALA A 217 -48.96 -5.52 -100.33
CA ALA A 217 -48.79 -6.56 -101.36
C ALA A 217 -50.13 -7.02 -101.93
N ARG A 218 -51.13 -7.23 -101.05
CA ARG A 218 -52.48 -7.62 -101.44
C ARG A 218 -53.21 -6.52 -102.20
N LEU A 219 -53.09 -5.26 -101.77
CA LEU A 219 -53.70 -4.12 -102.45
C LEU A 219 -53.11 -3.94 -103.85
N ALA A 220 -51.79 -3.95 -103.98
CA ALA A 220 -51.10 -3.86 -105.27
C ALA A 220 -51.50 -5.00 -106.22
N LEU A 221 -51.70 -6.21 -105.71
CA LEU A 221 -52.18 -7.34 -106.51
C LEU A 221 -53.60 -7.11 -107.04
N VAL A 222 -54.50 -6.55 -106.20
CA VAL A 222 -55.89 -6.20 -106.59
C VAL A 222 -55.90 -5.07 -107.63
N ASP A 223 -54.99 -4.10 -107.52
CA ASP A 223 -54.87 -2.98 -108.44
C ASP A 223 -54.15 -3.36 -109.76
N GLY A 224 -53.64 -4.59 -109.87
CA GLY A 224 -52.94 -5.10 -111.05
C GLY A 224 -51.47 -4.69 -111.16
N GLU A 225 -50.90 -4.09 -110.12
CA GLU A 225 -49.49 -3.67 -110.04
C GLU A 225 -48.60 -4.85 -109.62
N LEU A 226 -48.40 -5.81 -110.54
CA LEU A 226 -47.73 -7.09 -110.24
C LEU A 226 -46.28 -6.92 -109.73
N ASP A 227 -45.52 -5.98 -110.29
CA ASP A 227 -44.14 -5.74 -109.85
C ASP A 227 -44.10 -5.16 -108.42
N ALA A 228 -45.02 -4.25 -108.09
CA ALA A 228 -45.14 -3.68 -106.75
C ALA A 228 -45.57 -4.73 -105.73
N ALA A 229 -46.54 -5.58 -106.09
CA ALA A 229 -46.97 -6.71 -105.27
C ALA A 229 -45.82 -7.68 -105.02
N LYS A 230 -45.07 -8.07 -106.05
CA LYS A 230 -43.91 -8.96 -105.93
C LYS A 230 -42.82 -8.37 -105.04
N THR A 231 -42.50 -7.09 -105.21
CA THR A 231 -41.53 -6.40 -104.34
C THR A 231 -42.00 -6.40 -102.88
N ALA A 232 -43.27 -6.14 -102.62
CA ALA A 232 -43.83 -6.18 -101.27
C ALA A 232 -43.79 -7.60 -100.65
N VAL A 233 -44.06 -8.66 -101.42
CA VAL A 233 -43.93 -10.04 -100.94
C VAL A 233 -42.48 -10.39 -100.58
N ILE A 234 -41.51 -9.97 -101.39
CA ILE A 234 -40.09 -10.18 -101.07
C ILE A 234 -39.70 -9.47 -99.76
N GLN A 235 -40.16 -8.24 -99.58
CA GLN A 235 -39.95 -7.50 -98.32
C GLN A 235 -40.62 -8.21 -97.13
N ALA A 236 -41.83 -8.75 -97.31
CA ALA A 236 -42.52 -9.52 -96.29
C ALA A 236 -41.74 -10.78 -95.89
N ILE A 237 -41.14 -11.50 -96.85
CA ILE A 237 -40.28 -12.66 -96.58
C ILE A 237 -39.08 -12.25 -95.71
N THR A 238 -38.42 -11.14 -96.06
CA THR A 238 -37.28 -10.64 -95.27
C THR A 238 -37.70 -10.29 -93.85
N LEU A 239 -38.80 -9.55 -93.66
CA LEU A 239 -39.30 -9.21 -92.32
C LEU A 239 -39.72 -10.46 -91.53
N ALA A 240 -40.37 -11.43 -92.17
CA ALA A 240 -40.77 -12.68 -91.54
C ALA A 240 -39.58 -13.55 -91.07
N SER A 241 -38.41 -13.43 -91.70
CA SER A 241 -37.18 -14.10 -91.24
C SER A 241 -36.57 -13.48 -89.98
N HIS A 242 -36.93 -12.24 -89.66
CA HIS A 242 -36.46 -11.54 -88.44
C HIS A 242 -37.36 -11.80 -87.23
N LEU A 243 -38.52 -12.42 -87.43
CA LEU A 243 -39.37 -12.85 -86.32
C LEU A 243 -38.77 -14.09 -85.67
N THR A 244 -38.72 -14.06 -84.35
CA THR A 244 -38.38 -15.21 -83.52
C THR A 244 -39.65 -15.73 -82.86
N ALA A 245 -39.66 -17.02 -82.55
CA ALA A 245 -40.70 -17.65 -81.76
C ALA A 245 -40.05 -18.74 -80.91
N GLU A 246 -40.62 -19.01 -79.74
CA GLU A 246 -40.16 -20.08 -78.87
C GLU A 246 -40.24 -21.42 -79.62
N PRO A 247 -39.19 -22.26 -79.61
CA PRO A 247 -39.20 -23.55 -80.30
C PRO A 247 -40.38 -24.39 -79.82
N GLU A 248 -40.99 -25.14 -80.75
CA GLU A 248 -42.14 -26.03 -80.48
C GLU A 248 -43.46 -25.32 -80.10
N SER A 249 -43.48 -23.99 -80.01
CA SER A 249 -44.71 -23.23 -79.77
C SER A 249 -45.66 -23.22 -80.99
N VAL A 250 -46.95 -22.97 -80.72
CA VAL A 250 -47.94 -22.71 -81.79
C VAL A 250 -47.52 -21.51 -82.64
N ALA A 251 -46.89 -20.51 -82.04
CA ALA A 251 -46.33 -19.35 -82.74
C ALA A 251 -45.20 -19.73 -83.71
N ALA A 252 -44.30 -20.65 -83.32
CA ALA A 252 -43.26 -21.14 -84.22
C ALA A 252 -43.83 -21.91 -85.43
N GLN A 253 -44.88 -22.69 -85.22
CA GLN A 253 -45.59 -23.37 -86.31
C GLN A 253 -46.29 -22.38 -87.24
N ALA A 254 -46.96 -21.37 -86.69
CA ALA A 254 -47.61 -20.30 -87.44
C ALA A 254 -46.59 -19.49 -88.26
N LEU A 255 -45.44 -19.16 -87.67
CA LEU A 255 -44.34 -18.48 -88.34
C LEU A 255 -43.79 -19.29 -89.52
N LEU A 256 -43.62 -20.61 -89.34
CA LEU A 256 -43.16 -21.49 -90.42
C LEU A 256 -44.19 -21.57 -91.57
N ARG A 257 -45.50 -21.65 -91.25
CA ARG A 257 -46.57 -21.61 -92.27
C ARG A 257 -46.61 -20.27 -92.99
N LEU A 258 -46.50 -19.16 -92.25
CA LEU A 258 -46.40 -17.81 -92.79
C LEU A 258 -45.25 -17.69 -93.79
N GLN A 259 -44.04 -18.09 -93.40
CA GLN A 259 -42.86 -18.07 -94.27
C GLN A 259 -43.08 -18.94 -95.52
N THR A 260 -43.62 -20.15 -95.36
CA THR A 260 -43.91 -21.05 -96.48
C THR A 260 -44.91 -20.43 -97.46
N ARG A 261 -46.00 -19.81 -96.96
CA ARG A 261 -47.02 -19.16 -97.80
C ARG A 261 -46.46 -17.96 -98.55
N LEU A 262 -45.61 -17.16 -97.91
CA LEU A 262 -44.95 -16.03 -98.57
C LEU A 262 -44.01 -16.50 -99.68
N THR A 263 -43.26 -17.59 -99.48
CA THR A 263 -42.41 -18.18 -100.53
C THR A 263 -43.24 -18.70 -101.71
N LEU A 264 -44.32 -19.44 -101.44
CA LEU A 264 -45.21 -19.93 -102.49
C LEU A 264 -45.85 -18.78 -103.28
N ALA A 265 -46.29 -17.72 -102.60
CA ALA A 265 -46.80 -16.52 -103.24
C ALA A 265 -45.74 -15.84 -104.14
N ALA A 266 -44.48 -15.75 -103.69
CA ALA A 266 -43.40 -15.17 -104.47
C ALA A 266 -43.12 -15.95 -105.76
N ASP A 267 -43.18 -17.28 -105.70
CA ASP A 267 -42.96 -18.17 -106.86
C ASP A 267 -44.16 -18.19 -107.82
N GLY A 268 -45.38 -18.00 -107.31
CA GLY A 268 -46.63 -18.08 -108.07
C GLY A 268 -46.91 -16.90 -109.02
N PHE A 269 -46.22 -15.75 -108.86
CA PHE A 269 -46.49 -14.53 -109.66
C PHE A 269 -46.35 -14.74 -111.18
N ALA A 270 -45.58 -15.74 -111.62
CA ALA A 270 -45.38 -16.03 -113.04
C ALA A 270 -46.38 -17.03 -113.63
N THR A 271 -47.15 -17.73 -112.79
CA THR A 271 -47.92 -18.92 -113.18
C THR A 271 -49.41 -18.81 -112.88
N ASP A 272 -49.78 -18.38 -111.68
CA ASP A 272 -51.17 -18.37 -111.21
C ASP A 272 -51.41 -17.27 -110.17
N LEU A 273 -52.02 -16.17 -110.61
CA LEU A 273 -52.30 -15.01 -109.75
C LEU A 273 -53.40 -15.27 -108.71
N ASP A 274 -54.35 -16.17 -109.00
CA ASP A 274 -55.42 -16.52 -108.05
C ASP A 274 -54.83 -17.32 -106.88
N MET A 275 -53.88 -18.22 -107.17
CA MET A 275 -53.12 -18.95 -106.15
C MET A 275 -52.27 -17.99 -105.29
N VAL A 276 -51.61 -16.99 -105.91
CA VAL A 276 -50.87 -15.96 -105.16
C VAL A 276 -51.79 -15.19 -104.22
N ALA A 277 -52.98 -14.78 -104.68
CA ALA A 277 -53.95 -14.09 -103.83
C ALA A 277 -54.39 -14.96 -102.63
N GLN A 278 -54.61 -16.25 -102.86
CA GLN A 278 -54.95 -17.20 -101.80
C GLN A 278 -53.81 -17.39 -100.79
N ASP A 279 -52.57 -17.52 -101.27
CA ASP A 279 -51.40 -17.67 -100.40
C ASP A 279 -51.13 -16.40 -99.58
N LEU A 280 -51.34 -15.20 -100.13
CA LEU A 280 -51.23 -13.95 -99.36
C LEU A 280 -52.35 -13.80 -98.32
N GLN A 281 -53.57 -14.26 -98.62
CA GLN A 281 -54.64 -14.31 -97.62
C GLN A 281 -54.31 -15.32 -96.50
N ALA A 282 -53.79 -16.49 -96.85
CA ALA A 282 -53.37 -17.49 -95.87
C ALA A 282 -52.22 -16.97 -95.00
N ALA A 283 -51.20 -16.34 -95.60
CA ALA A 283 -50.13 -15.66 -94.88
C ALA A 283 -50.69 -14.59 -93.92
N SER A 284 -51.68 -13.80 -94.35
CA SER A 284 -52.30 -12.79 -93.49
C SER A 284 -53.02 -13.39 -92.29
N ASN A 285 -53.65 -14.55 -92.46
CA ASN A 285 -54.32 -15.26 -91.37
C ASN A 285 -53.30 -15.82 -90.37
N GLU A 286 -52.19 -16.40 -90.85
CA GLU A 286 -51.11 -16.91 -89.98
C GLU A 286 -50.41 -15.77 -89.22
N LEU A 287 -50.21 -14.60 -89.85
CA LEU A 287 -49.68 -13.42 -89.17
C LEU A 287 -50.63 -12.89 -88.08
N ASN A 288 -51.94 -12.86 -88.35
CA ASN A 288 -52.92 -12.48 -87.34
C ASN A 288 -52.91 -13.45 -86.15
N LEU A 289 -52.71 -14.75 -86.41
CA LEU A 289 -52.57 -15.75 -85.36
C LEU A 289 -51.28 -15.54 -84.54
N LEU A 290 -50.20 -15.11 -85.18
CA LEU A 290 -48.95 -14.76 -84.51
C LEU A 290 -49.11 -13.52 -83.60
N ILE A 291 -49.82 -12.49 -84.07
CA ILE A 291 -50.04 -11.22 -83.35
C ILE A 291 -51.06 -11.38 -82.22
N ALA A 292 -52.12 -12.17 -82.43
CA ALA A 292 -53.14 -12.41 -81.41
C ALA A 292 -52.63 -13.25 -80.23
N GLY A 293 -51.41 -13.80 -80.34
CA GLY A 293 -50.82 -14.73 -79.38
C GLY A 293 -51.57 -16.06 -79.34
N PRO A 294 -51.09 -17.05 -78.56
CA PRO A 294 -51.91 -18.19 -78.21
C PRO A 294 -53.17 -17.65 -77.51
N GLN A 295 -54.33 -17.77 -78.16
CA GLN A 295 -55.60 -17.57 -77.49
C GLN A 295 -55.63 -18.55 -76.33
N THR A 296 -55.55 -18.06 -75.10
CA THR A 296 -55.91 -18.85 -73.93
C THR A 296 -57.37 -19.23 -74.11
N GLU A 297 -57.64 -20.42 -74.63
CA GLU A 297 -58.91 -21.11 -74.42
C GLU A 297 -58.98 -21.44 -72.92
N GLU A 298 -59.20 -20.40 -72.11
CA GLU A 298 -59.67 -20.57 -70.74
C GLU A 298 -61.18 -20.83 -70.84
N ALA A 299 -61.52 -22.09 -71.10
CA ALA A 299 -62.87 -22.60 -71.01
C ALA A 299 -62.92 -23.72 -69.97
N ALA A 300 -63.49 -23.37 -68.82
CA ALA A 300 -64.22 -24.23 -67.87
C ALA A 300 -63.41 -25.29 -67.10
N GLY A 301 -62.84 -24.85 -65.97
CA GLY A 301 -62.40 -25.68 -64.86
C GLY A 301 -62.81 -25.07 -63.52
N GLU A 302 -64.11 -24.94 -63.31
CA GLU A 302 -64.73 -24.53 -62.04
C GLU A 302 -64.37 -25.56 -60.95
N THR A 303 -63.46 -25.20 -60.03
CA THR A 303 -63.33 -25.88 -58.74
C THR A 303 -63.09 -24.87 -57.63
N ALA A 304 -64.22 -24.48 -57.03
CA ALA A 304 -64.45 -24.10 -55.64
C ALA A 304 -63.23 -23.74 -54.77
N THR A 305 -63.19 -22.46 -54.40
CA THR A 305 -62.69 -21.96 -53.12
C THR A 305 -63.43 -22.65 -51.94
N PRO A 306 -62.72 -23.03 -50.86
CA PRO A 306 -63.27 -22.92 -49.52
C PRO A 306 -62.51 -21.85 -48.72
N LEU A 307 -63.31 -21.07 -47.99
CA LEU A 307 -62.91 -20.02 -47.06
C LEU A 307 -62.00 -20.54 -45.90
N PRO A 308 -61.29 -19.62 -45.22
CA PRO A 308 -60.29 -19.94 -44.21
C PRO A 308 -60.92 -20.38 -42.89
N SER A 309 -60.36 -21.41 -42.26
CA SER A 309 -60.68 -21.78 -40.88
C SER A 309 -59.90 -20.93 -39.89
N GLU A 310 -60.67 -20.35 -38.98
CA GLU A 310 -60.28 -19.48 -37.88
C GLU A 310 -59.75 -20.32 -36.69
N ILE A 311 -58.79 -19.72 -35.96
CA ILE A 311 -58.41 -19.89 -34.54
C ILE A 311 -58.01 -21.26 -33.93
N THR A 312 -56.75 -21.33 -33.47
CA THR A 312 -56.43 -21.68 -32.06
C THR A 312 -55.10 -21.03 -31.63
N PRO A 313 -55.01 -20.35 -30.47
CA PRO A 313 -53.80 -19.69 -29.99
C PRO A 313 -52.85 -20.65 -29.27
N THR A 314 -51.56 -20.57 -29.61
CA THR A 314 -50.48 -21.26 -28.86
C THR A 314 -50.11 -20.46 -27.62
N ALA A 315 -50.23 -21.13 -26.48
CA ALA A 315 -49.96 -20.60 -25.16
C ALA A 315 -48.48 -20.25 -24.94
N VAL A 316 -48.28 -19.11 -24.27
CA VAL A 316 -47.04 -18.64 -23.64
C VAL A 316 -46.71 -19.50 -22.42
N PRO A 317 -45.50 -20.04 -22.25
CA PRO A 317 -45.02 -20.46 -20.94
C PRO A 317 -44.42 -19.27 -20.17
N ALA A 318 -45.01 -19.00 -19.00
CA ALA A 318 -44.53 -18.04 -18.02
C ALA A 318 -43.23 -18.51 -17.32
N PRO A 319 -42.42 -17.58 -16.78
CA PRO A 319 -41.11 -17.87 -16.20
C PRO A 319 -41.18 -18.47 -14.79
N THR A 320 -40.36 -19.49 -14.54
CA THR A 320 -40.14 -20.06 -13.20
C THR A 320 -39.03 -19.28 -12.49
N ALA A 321 -39.38 -18.63 -11.38
CA ALA A 321 -38.46 -18.07 -10.40
C ALA A 321 -37.91 -19.17 -9.46
N THR A 322 -36.58 -19.11 -9.24
CA THR A 322 -35.73 -19.33 -8.05
C THR A 322 -36.17 -20.30 -6.91
N PRO A 323 -35.20 -20.95 -6.23
CA PRO A 323 -34.63 -20.29 -5.04
C PRO A 323 -33.12 -20.51 -4.81
N SER A 324 -32.61 -19.61 -3.97
CA SER A 324 -31.26 -19.48 -3.41
C SER A 324 -30.70 -20.74 -2.75
N SER A 325 -29.37 -20.84 -2.78
CA SER A 325 -28.51 -21.32 -1.69
C SER A 325 -27.21 -20.54 -1.72
#